data_AF-A0A4U9WQR9-F1
#
_entry.id   AF-A0A4U9WQR9-F1
#
_cell.length_a   1.000
_cell.length_b   1.000
_cell.length_c   1.000
_cell.angle_alpha   90.00
_cell.angle_beta   90.00
_cell.angle_gamma   90.00
#
_symmetry.space_group_name_H-M   'P 1'
#
loop_
_entity.id
_entity.type
_entity.pdbx_description
1 polymer ?
#
loop_
_entity_poly.entity_id
_entity_poly.type
_entity_poly.pdbx_seq_one_letter_code
_entity_poly.pdbx_strand_id
1 'polypeptide(L)' 'MHPRDTLSNRTLQARLEKAWAQSLGDERMQIGLWLQEFEAVLVSQQEQKIQPIRLRLERFLDEMSF' A
#
# COMPACT_ATOMS: atom_id res chain seq x y z
N MET A 1 -14.33 -6.61 12.52
CA MET A 1 -13.30 -5.63 12.11
C MET A 1 -13.35 -5.52 10.60
N HIS A 2 -13.62 -4.34 10.03
CA HIS A 2 -13.54 -4.16 8.58
C HIS A 2 -12.06 -4.14 8.15
N PRO A 3 -11.66 -4.85 7.08
CA PRO A 3 -10.26 -4.86 6.63
C PRO A 3 -9.69 -3.46 6.39
N ARG A 4 -10.49 -2.53 5.87
CA ARG A 4 -10.09 -1.11 5.67
C ARG A 4 -9.83 -0.34 6.97
N ASP A 5 -10.36 -0.81 8.09
CA ASP A 5 -10.26 -0.16 9.39
C ASP A 5 -9.23 -0.81 10.32
N THR A 6 -8.52 -1.82 9.83
CA THR A 6 -7.40 -2.38 10.58
C THR A 6 -6.27 -1.35 10.64
N LEU A 7 -5.64 -1.24 11.82
CA LEU A 7 -4.51 -0.32 12.02
C LEU A 7 -3.39 -0.57 11.01
N SER A 8 -3.11 -1.84 10.69
CA SER A 8 -2.09 -2.24 9.70
C SER A 8 -2.39 -1.70 8.31
N ASN A 9 -3.60 -1.86 7.80
CA ASN A 9 -3.94 -1.42 6.44
C ASN A 9 -3.95 0.11 6.33
N ARG A 10 -4.47 0.82 7.34
CA ARG A 10 -4.41 2.28 7.41
C ARG A 10 -2.98 2.80 7.50
N THR A 11 -2.12 2.14 8.28
CA THR A 11 -0.71 2.51 8.40
C THR A 11 0.03 2.33 7.08
N LEU A 12 -0.17 1.20 6.40
CA LEU A 12 0.45 0.97 5.08
C LEU A 12 -0.01 2.02 4.07
N GLN A 13 -1.32 2.34 4.03
CA GLN A 13 -1.84 3.34 3.10
C GLN A 13 -1.20 4.71 3.33
N ALA A 14 -1.11 5.17 4.58
CA ALA A 14 -0.45 6.43 4.91
C ALA A 14 1.05 6.43 4.54
N ARG A 15 1.74 5.28 4.69
CA ARG A 15 3.14 5.14 4.25
C ARG A 15 3.27 5.26 2.73
N LEU A 16 2.39 4.61 1.96
CA LEU A 16 2.35 4.70 0.50
C LEU A 16 2.06 6.13 0.03
N GLU A 17 1.07 6.81 0.62
CA GLU A 17 0.72 8.20 0.30
C GLU A 17 1.90 9.15 0.58
N LYS A 18 2.58 8.96 1.72
CA LYS A 18 3.77 9.71 2.09
C LYS A 18 4.94 9.44 1.14
N ALA A 19 5.18 8.19 0.75
CA ALA A 19 6.23 7.84 -0.22
C ALA A 19 5.92 8.49 -1.58
N TRP A 20 4.69 8.36 -2.07
CA TRP A 20 4.25 8.95 -3.32
C TRP A 20 4.42 10.48 -3.36
N ALA A 21 4.13 11.16 -2.25
CA ALA A 21 4.28 12.60 -2.14
C ALA A 21 5.74 13.08 -2.14
N GLN A 22 6.68 12.22 -1.76
CA GLN A 22 8.12 12.52 -1.71
C GLN A 22 8.87 12.06 -2.98
N SER A 23 8.34 11.08 -3.69
CA SER A 23 8.93 10.54 -4.91
C SER A 23 8.66 11.40 -6.15
N LEU A 24 9.53 11.27 -7.15
CA LEU A 24 9.42 11.95 -8.44
C LEU A 24 9.63 10.95 -9.59
N GLY A 25 9.21 11.33 -10.80
CA GLY A 25 9.41 10.53 -12.00
C GLY A 25 8.82 9.11 -11.90
N ASP A 26 9.62 8.11 -12.30
CA ASP A 26 9.19 6.71 -12.40
C ASP A 26 8.81 6.12 -11.05
N GLU A 27 9.49 6.50 -9.97
CA GLU A 27 9.20 6.04 -8.61
C GLU A 27 7.80 6.48 -8.17
N ARG A 28 7.43 7.74 -8.47
CA ARG A 28 6.09 8.25 -8.18
C ARG A 28 5.01 7.50 -8.94
N MET A 29 5.26 7.18 -10.21
CA MET A 29 4.34 6.37 -11.02
C MET A 29 4.16 4.98 -10.42
N GLN A 30 5.26 4.33 -10.02
CA GLN A 30 5.25 2.99 -9.43
C GLN A 30 4.46 2.94 -8.11
N ILE A 31 4.69 3.90 -7.20
CA ILE A 31 3.94 3.98 -5.94
C ILE A 31 2.46 4.28 -6.20
N GLY A 32 2.15 5.09 -7.23
CA GLY A 32 0.77 5.35 -7.66
C GLY A 32 0.02 4.09 -8.08
N LEU A 33 0.69 3.19 -8.82
CA LEU A 33 0.13 1.89 -9.19
C LEU A 33 -0.13 1.01 -7.96
N TRP A 34 0.78 1.01 -6.99
CA TRP A 34 0.60 0.26 -5.74
C TRP A 34 -0.54 0.79 -4.88
N LEU A 35 -0.73 2.12 -4.82
CA LEU A 35 -1.88 2.74 -4.15
C LEU A 35 -3.20 2.26 -4.78
N GLN A 36 -3.31 2.33 -6.10
CA GLN A 36 -4.51 1.88 -6.82
C GLN A 36 -4.80 0.39 -6.62
N GLU A 37 -3.78 -0.46 -6.69
CA GLU A 37 -3.92 -1.90 -6.46
C GLU A 37 -4.36 -2.20 -5.01
N PHE A 38 -3.78 -1.49 -4.04
CA PHE A 38 -4.11 -1.67 -2.64
C PHE A 38 -5.54 -1.18 -2.34
N GLU A 39 -5.96 -0.04 -2.87
CA GLU A 39 -7.33 0.45 -2.76
C GLU A 39 -8.34 -0.52 -3.37
N ALA A 40 -8.04 -1.05 -4.56
CA ALA A 40 -8.92 -2.01 -5.23
C ALA A 40 -9.11 -3.29 -4.41
N VAL A 41 -8.04 -3.84 -3.80
CA VAL A 41 -8.18 -5.03 -2.94
C VAL A 41 -8.88 -4.70 -1.61
N LEU A 42 -8.66 -3.51 -1.06
CA LEU A 42 -9.33 -3.06 0.17
C LEU A 42 -10.86 -2.94 -0.03
N VAL A 43 -11.31 -2.51 -1.20
CA VAL A 43 -12.75 -2.49 -1.57
C VAL A 43 -13.35 -3.91 -1.55
N SER A 44 -12.57 -4.93 -1.92
CA SER A 44 -13.06 -6.31 -1.97
C SER A 44 -13.37 -6.91 -0.59
N GLN A 45 -12.85 -6.33 0.50
CA GLN A 45 -12.98 -6.79 1.89
C GLN A 45 -12.56 -8.26 2.12
N GLN A 46 -11.80 -8.85 1.20
CA GLN A 46 -11.33 -10.23 1.31
C GLN A 46 -9.94 -10.26 1.93
N GLU A 47 -9.85 -10.52 3.24
CA GLU A 47 -8.57 -10.52 3.97
C GLU A 47 -7.53 -11.45 3.32
N GLN A 48 -7.96 -12.59 2.77
CA GLN A 48 -7.12 -13.54 2.05
C GLN A 48 -6.45 -12.96 0.80
N LYS A 49 -7.06 -11.93 0.19
CA LYS A 49 -6.49 -11.17 -0.93
C LYS A 49 -5.68 -9.96 -0.46
N ILE A 50 -6.10 -9.33 0.63
CA ILE A 50 -5.47 -8.13 1.18
C ILE A 50 -4.10 -8.47 1.78
N GLN A 51 -4.01 -9.55 2.57
CA GLN A 51 -2.80 -9.94 3.27
C GLN A 51 -1.57 -10.12 2.37
N PRO A 52 -1.62 -10.87 1.24
CA PRO A 52 -0.44 -11.02 0.38
C PRO A 52 -0.01 -9.71 -0.28
N ILE A 53 -0.96 -8.86 -0.69
CA ILE A 53 -0.66 -7.55 -1.28
C ILE A 53 -0.02 -6.63 -0.23
N ARG A 54 -0.58 -6.58 0.98
CA ARG A 54 0.00 -5.82 2.10
C ARG A 54 1.45 -6.20 2.34
N LEU A 55 1.73 -7.50 2.54
CA LEU A 55 3.09 -7.98 2.83
C LEU A 55 4.07 -7.70 1.69
N ARG A 56 3.60 -7.73 0.44
CA ARG A 56 4.41 -7.38 -0.73
C ARG A 56 4.74 -5.88 -0.74
N LEU A 57 3.77 -5.02 -0.49
CA LEU A 57 3.95 -3.57 -0.48
C LEU A 57 4.76 -3.07 0.72
N GLU A 58 4.56 -3.67 1.90
CA GLU A 58 5.40 -3.39 3.08
C GLU A 58 6.87 -3.65 2.77
N ARG A 59 7.19 -4.81 2.18
CA ARG A 59 8.55 -5.16 1.79
C ARG A 59 9.14 -4.20 0.77
N PHE A 60 8.39 -3.83 -0.26
CA PHE A 60 8.89 -2.87 -1.25
C PHE A 60 9.16 -1.50 -0.65
N LEU A 61 8.30 -1.02 0.24
CA LEU A 61 8.55 0.24 0.95
C LEU A 61 9.77 0.16 1.87
N ASP A 62 9.98 -0.98 2.52
CA ASP A 62 11.16 -1.21 3.36
C ASP A 62 12.44 -1.26 2.50
N GLU A 63 12.40 -1.83 1.29
CA GLU A 63 13.53 -1.86 0.34
C GLU A 63 13.85 -0.48 -0.26
N MET A 64 12.86 0.41 -0.38
CA MET A 64 13.06 1.78 -0.89
C MET A 64 13.64 2.74 0.16
N SER A 65 13.33 2.49 1.43
CA SER A 65 13.84 3.26 2.56
C SER A 65 15.15 2.63 3.03
N PHE A 66 16.25 2.91 2.32
CA PHE A 66 17.64 2.47 2.58
C PHE A 66 17.98 2.09 4.03
#